data_AF-A0A4Y2UX21-F1
#
_entry.id   AF-A0A4Y2UX21-F1
#
_cell.length_a   1.000
_cell.length_b   1.000
_cell.length_c   1.000
_cell.angle_alpha   90.00
_cell.angle_beta   90.00
_cell.angle_gamma   90.00
#
_symmetry.space_group_name_H-M   'P 1'
#
loop_
_entity.id
_entity.type
_entity.pdbx_description
1 polymer ?
#
loop_
_entity_poly.entity_id
_entity_poly.type
_entity_poly.pdbx_seq_one_letter_code
_entity_poly.pdbx_strand_id
1 'polypeptide(L)'
;MGKAADLSEFDRGQIVMARRLGTSITETARLVGCSRSAVVSIHAKWVNDCDTSSRRQCIGRPRIIKEKGRWRLSRSVQQNRRQTVAQLTAKYNAGPCASVSEHTIQRTL
;
A
#
# COMPACT_ATOMS: atom_id res chain seq x y z
N MET A 1 -14.17 13.20 15.26
CA MET A 1 -12.82 12.66 15.55
C MET A 1 -11.87 13.20 14.50
N GLY A 2 -10.91 14.04 14.91
CA GLY A 2 -9.99 14.71 14.00
C GLY A 2 -9.19 13.70 13.18
N LYS A 3 -9.07 13.96 11.89
CA LYS A 3 -8.15 13.24 11.01
C LYS A 3 -6.77 13.27 11.67
N ALA A 4 -6.16 12.11 11.88
CA ALA A 4 -4.75 12.05 12.24
C ALA A 4 -4.00 12.75 11.09
N ALA A 5 -3.55 13.98 11.31
CA ALA A 5 -2.49 14.54 10.50
C ALA A 5 -1.33 13.55 10.69
N ASP A 6 -1.02 12.79 9.64
CA ASP A 6 0.10 11.87 9.67
C ASP A 6 1.33 12.70 10.08
N LEU A 7 1.95 12.35 11.21
CA LEU A 7 3.14 13.03 11.73
C LEU A 7 4.17 13.14 10.60
N SER A 8 4.82 14.30 10.50
CA SER A 8 5.82 14.50 9.46
C SER A 8 6.95 13.49 9.60
N GLU A 9 7.64 13.16 8.49
CA GLU A 9 8.78 12.25 8.53
C GLU A 9 9.88 12.77 9.46
N PHE A 10 10.02 14.10 9.55
CA PHE A 10 10.91 14.76 10.50
C PHE A 10 10.52 14.50 11.96
N ASP A 11 9.24 14.68 12.33
CA ASP A 11 8.75 14.41 13.69
C ASP A 11 8.91 12.94 14.07
N ARG A 12 8.68 12.03 13.13
CA ARG A 12 8.90 10.59 13.31
C ARG A 12 10.38 10.27 13.51
N GLY A 13 11.26 10.95 12.78
CA GLY A 13 12.71 10.89 12.98
C GLY A 13 13.12 11.37 14.37
N GLN A 14 12.58 12.50 14.84
CA GLN A 14 12.83 13.01 16.20
C GLN A 14 12.40 12.03 17.28
N ILE A 15 11.23 11.39 17.11
CA ILE A 15 10.74 10.35 18.03
C ILE A 15 11.74 9.18 18.13
N VAL A 16 12.23 8.69 16.98
CA VAL A 16 13.18 7.58 16.96
C VAL A 16 14.52 7.97 17.57
N MET A 17 15.03 9.16 17.25
CA MET A 17 16.28 9.66 17.82
C MET A 17 16.21 9.83 19.34
N ALA A 18 15.15 10.45 19.85
CA ALA A 18 14.95 10.63 21.29
C ALA A 18 14.87 9.27 22.02
N ARG A 19 14.13 8.31 21.45
CA ARG A 19 14.04 6.96 22.01
C ARG A 19 15.34 6.17 21.96
N ARG A 20 16.17 6.34 20.91
CA ARG A 20 17.54 5.77 20.85
C ARG A 20 18.46 6.37 21.91
N LEU A 21 18.29 7.65 22.22
CA LEU A 21 19.04 8.35 23.27
C LEU A 21 18.54 8.04 24.69
N GLY A 22 17.55 7.16 24.85
CA GLY A 22 17.05 6.72 26.15
C GLY A 22 16.03 7.66 26.80
N THR A 23 15.53 8.69 26.10
CA THR A 23 14.55 9.62 26.67
C THR A 23 13.21 8.93 26.96
N SER A 24 12.50 9.36 27.99
CA SER A 24 11.22 8.77 28.37
C SER A 24 10.11 9.03 27.34
N ILE A 25 9.10 8.15 27.26
CA ILE A 25 7.99 8.28 26.30
C ILE A 25 7.22 9.59 26.50
N THR A 26 7.01 10.00 27.75
CA THR A 26 6.29 11.23 28.09
C THR A 26 7.06 12.47 27.66
N GLU A 27 8.38 12.46 27.82
CA GLU A 27 9.25 13.56 27.43
C GLU A 27 9.35 13.70 25.92
N THR A 28 9.51 12.60 25.18
CA THR A 28 9.46 12.61 23.71
C THR A 28 8.12 13.12 23.19
N ALA A 29 7.01 12.70 23.81
CA ALA A 29 5.66 13.14 23.43
C ALA A 29 5.49 14.67 23.63
N ARG A 30 6.03 15.22 24.72
CA ARG A 30 6.01 16.67 24.98
C ARG A 30 6.90 17.44 24.00
N LEU A 31 8.10 16.91 23.70
CA LEU A 31 9.06 17.54 22.80
C LEU A 31 8.51 17.66 21.36
N VAL A 32 7.88 16.61 20.86
CA VAL A 32 7.33 16.55 19.50
C VAL A 32 5.89 17.09 19.43
N GLY A 33 5.25 17.35 20.58
CA GLY A 33 3.86 17.80 20.63
C GLY A 33 2.86 16.75 20.16
N CYS A 34 3.14 15.46 20.38
CA CYS A 34 2.30 14.35 19.93
C CYS A 34 1.80 13.49 21.10
N SER A 35 0.87 12.57 20.84
CA SER A 35 0.37 11.67 21.88
C SER A 35 1.43 10.64 22.29
N ARG A 36 1.40 10.22 23.57
CA ARG A 36 2.23 9.11 24.06
C ARG A 36 2.01 7.83 23.25
N SER A 37 0.77 7.58 22.80
CA SER A 37 0.44 6.43 21.95
C SER A 37 1.11 6.50 20.57
N ALA A 38 1.24 7.70 19.98
CA ALA A 38 1.95 7.88 18.71
C ALA A 38 3.43 7.52 18.87
N VAL A 39 4.09 8.01 19.92
CA VAL A 39 5.49 7.69 20.25
C VAL A 39 5.70 6.18 20.36
N VAL A 40 4.85 5.48 21.13
CA VAL A 40 4.91 4.02 21.28
C VAL A 40 4.75 3.32 19.93
N SER A 41 3.74 3.71 19.15
CA SER A 41 3.45 3.07 17.86
C SER A 41 4.58 3.25 16.84
N ILE A 42 5.22 4.41 16.81
CA ILE A 42 6.33 4.73 15.91
C ILE A 42 7.59 3.99 16.35
N HIS A 43 7.88 3.99 17.64
CA HIS A 43 9.02 3.26 18.18
C HIS A 43 8.89 1.75 17.92
N ALA A 44 7.71 1.16 18.13
CA ALA A 44 7.47 -0.26 17.85
C ALA A 44 7.63 -0.58 16.35
N LYS A 45 7.08 0.25 15.46
CA LYS A 45 7.30 0.10 14.01
C LYS A 45 8.77 0.19 13.64
N TRP A 46 9.50 1.15 14.19
CA TRP A 46 10.93 1.28 13.94
C TRP A 46 11.72 0.05 14.43
N VAL A 47 11.40 -0.51 15.60
CA VAL A 47 12.07 -1.72 16.11
C VAL A 47 11.81 -2.93 15.20
N ASN A 48 10.60 -3.07 14.65
CA ASN A 48 10.22 -4.21 13.83
C ASN A 48 10.69 -4.10 12.38
N ASP A 49 10.53 -2.92 11.78
CA ASP A 49 10.68 -2.72 10.34
C ASP A 49 11.97 -1.94 9.98
N CYS A 50 12.69 -1.41 10.98
CA CYS A 50 13.78 -0.43 10.81
C CYS A 50 13.40 0.81 9.99
N ASP A 51 12.11 1.04 9.77
CA ASP A 51 11.59 2.14 8.96
C ASP A 51 10.88 3.18 9.84
N THR A 52 11.12 4.45 9.53
CA THR A 52 10.45 5.59 10.15
C THR A 52 9.42 6.20 9.21
N SER A 53 9.36 5.77 7.96
CA SER A 53 8.47 6.32 6.96
C SER A 53 7.00 6.12 7.35
N SER A 54 6.17 7.09 6.96
CA SER A 54 4.71 6.95 7.00
C SER A 54 4.17 6.32 5.72
N ARG A 55 5.05 5.91 4.78
CA ARG A 55 4.64 5.40 3.47
C ARG A 55 3.85 4.12 3.66
N ARG A 56 2.57 4.19 3.32
CA ARG A 56 1.70 3.03 3.33
C ARG A 56 1.93 2.22 2.05
N GLN A 57 2.98 1.42 2.05
CA GLN A 57 3.40 0.66 0.85
C GLN A 57 2.39 -0.43 0.46
N CYS A 58 1.50 -0.83 1.37
CA CYS A 58 0.58 -1.95 1.21
C CYS A 58 -0.88 -1.59 1.56
N ILE A 59 -1.40 -0.45 1.11
CA ILE A 59 -2.85 -0.19 1.26
C ILE A 59 -3.62 -0.87 0.14
N GLY A 60 -4.62 -1.66 0.53
CA GLY A 60 -5.68 -2.11 -0.36
C GLY A 60 -5.66 -3.60 -0.61
N ARG A 61 -6.76 -4.10 -1.18
CA ARG A 61 -6.92 -5.51 -1.52
C ARG A 61 -6.00 -5.87 -2.70
N PRO A 62 -5.21 -6.95 -2.61
CA PRO A 62 -4.44 -7.45 -3.75
C PRO A 62 -5.33 -7.63 -4.98
N ARG A 63 -4.85 -7.16 -6.13
CA ARG A 63 -5.58 -7.32 -7.40
C ARG A 63 -5.53 -8.80 -7.83
N ILE A 64 -6.68 -9.31 -8.28
CA ILE A 64 -6.79 -10.65 -8.86
C ILE A 64 -5.87 -10.80 -10.07
N ILE A 65 -5.81 -9.76 -10.91
CA ILE A 65 -4.91 -9.70 -12.05
C ILE A 65 -3.56 -9.13 -11.61
N LYS A 66 -2.55 -10.01 -11.56
CA LYS A 66 -1.14 -9.63 -11.38
C LYS A 66 -0.58 -8.91 -12.61
N GLU A 67 0.60 -8.31 -12.49
CA GLU A 67 1.25 -7.53 -13.55
C GLU A 67 1.39 -8.31 -14.88
N LYS A 68 1.83 -9.57 -14.84
CA LYS A 68 1.91 -10.44 -16.02
C LYS A 68 0.55 -10.70 -16.67
N GLY A 69 -0.52 -10.71 -15.87
CA GLY A 69 -1.89 -10.79 -16.35
C GLY A 69 -2.29 -9.51 -17.10
N ARG A 70 -1.99 -8.34 -16.52
CA ARG A 70 -2.22 -7.04 -17.17
C ARG A 70 -1.51 -6.95 -18.52
N TRP A 71 -0.23 -7.30 -18.57
CA TRP A 71 0.54 -7.28 -19.82
C TRP A 71 -0.07 -8.12 -20.93
N ARG A 72 -0.55 -9.33 -20.62
CA ARG A 72 -1.22 -10.20 -21.61
C ARG A 72 -2.57 -9.63 -22.06
N LEU A 73 -3.33 -9.05 -21.14
CA LEU A 73 -4.60 -8.42 -21.44
C LEU A 73 -4.40 -7.21 -22.37
N SER A 74 -3.47 -6.31 -22.04
CA SER A 74 -3.12 -5.15 -22.87
C SER A 74 -2.69 -5.55 -24.28
N ARG A 75 -1.85 -6.59 -24.41
CA ARG A 75 -1.45 -7.12 -25.72
C ARG A 75 -2.64 -7.67 -26.51
N SER A 76 -3.57 -8.37 -25.84
CA SER A 76 -4.75 -8.95 -26.48
C SER A 76 -5.69 -7.89 -27.05
N VAL A 77 -5.88 -6.80 -26.30
CA VAL A 77 -6.69 -5.63 -26.69
C VAL A 77 -6.05 -4.90 -27.86
N GLN A 78 -4.72 -4.71 -27.82
CA GLN A 78 -3.99 -4.03 -28.88
C GLN A 78 -4.02 -4.79 -30.22
N GLN A 79 -3.96 -6.12 -30.18
CA GLN A 79 -4.10 -6.97 -31.35
C GLN A 79 -5.53 -6.99 -31.93
N ASN A 80 -6.55 -6.77 -31.09
CA ASN A 80 -7.95 -6.94 -31.48
C ASN A 80 -8.82 -5.78 -30.98
N ARG A 81 -8.66 -4.59 -31.58
CA ARG A 81 -9.38 -3.36 -31.18
C ARG A 81 -10.91 -3.43 -31.27
N ARG A 82 -11.47 -4.44 -31.93
CA ARG A 82 -12.92 -4.64 -32.14
C ARG A 82 -13.55 -5.74 -31.27
N GLN A 83 -12.77 -6.43 -30.44
CA GLN A 83 -13.31 -7.52 -29.61
C GLN A 83 -14.15 -7.01 -28.44
N THR A 84 -15.21 -7.75 -28.11
CA THR A 84 -16.04 -7.48 -26.93
C THR A 84 -15.37 -7.97 -25.64
N VAL A 85 -15.75 -7.42 -24.49
CA VAL A 85 -15.19 -7.80 -23.19
C VAL A 85 -15.39 -9.29 -22.91
N ALA A 86 -16.54 -9.86 -23.24
CA ALA A 86 -16.82 -11.30 -23.10
C ALA A 86 -15.83 -12.18 -23.90
N GLN A 87 -15.48 -11.77 -25.13
CA GLN A 87 -14.50 -12.47 -25.96
C GLN A 87 -13.08 -12.36 -25.38
N LEU A 88 -12.71 -11.20 -24.85
CA LEU A 88 -11.43 -10.99 -24.16
C LEU A 88 -11.35 -11.84 -22.88
N THR A 89 -12.44 -11.98 -22.15
CA THR A 89 -12.54 -12.82 -20.95
C THR A 89 -12.38 -14.30 -21.27
N ALA A 90 -13.10 -14.80 -22.28
CA ALA A 90 -12.94 -16.18 -22.73
C ALA A 90 -11.48 -16.47 -23.15
N LYS A 91 -10.86 -15.55 -23.91
CA LYS A 91 -9.45 -15.67 -24.34
C LYS A 91 -8.47 -15.61 -23.17
N TYR A 92 -8.72 -14.77 -22.18
CA TYR A 92 -7.86 -14.65 -21.00
C TYR A 92 -7.94 -15.90 -20.10
N ASN A 93 -9.15 -16.44 -19.92
CA ASN A 93 -9.42 -17.62 -19.11
C ASN A 93 -8.97 -18.94 -19.76
N ALA A 94 -8.74 -18.95 -21.08
CA ALA A 94 -8.13 -20.08 -21.78
C ALA A 94 -6.65 -20.30 -21.41
N GLY A 95 -6.02 -19.35 -20.70
CA GLY A 95 -4.66 -19.47 -20.20
C GLY A 95 -4.56 -20.17 -18.82
N PRO A 96 -3.34 -20.46 -18.34
CA PRO A 96 -3.10 -21.18 -17.09
C PRO A 96 -3.33 -20.32 -15.82
N CYS A 97 -4.11 -19.24 -15.91
CA CYS A 97 -4.35 -18.33 -14.81
C CYS A 97 -5.72 -18.55 -14.20
N ALA A 98 -5.88 -18.12 -12.94
CA ALA A 98 -7.17 -18.11 -12.27
C ALA A 98 -8.23 -17.46 -13.17
N SER A 99 -9.42 -18.05 -13.22
CA SER A 99 -10.53 -17.53 -13.99
C SER A 99 -10.93 -16.15 -13.46
N VAL A 100 -11.18 -15.24 -14.40
CA VAL A 100 -11.50 -13.83 -14.12
C VAL A 100 -12.87 -13.51 -14.69
N SER A 101 -13.66 -12.73 -13.94
CA SER A 101 -14.97 -12.25 -14.39
C SER A 101 -14.82 -11.13 -15.42
N GLU A 102 -15.83 -10.96 -16.28
CA GLU A 102 -15.89 -9.86 -17.26
C GLU A 102 -15.73 -8.49 -16.60
N HIS A 103 -16.40 -8.27 -15.46
CA HIS A 103 -16.30 -7.03 -14.70
C HIS A 103 -14.86 -6.74 -14.25
N THR A 104 -14.09 -7.77 -13.88
CA THR A 104 -12.70 -7.60 -13.45
C THR A 104 -11.80 -7.23 -14.64
N ILE A 105 -12.06 -7.80 -15.83
CA ILE A 105 -11.37 -7.39 -17.06
C ILE A 105 -11.71 -5.95 -17.42
N GLN A 106 -12.99 -5.58 -17.40
CA GLN A 106 -13.43 -4.22 -17.70
C GLN A 106 -12.81 -3.16 -16.79
N ARG A 107 -12.64 -3.45 -15.49
CA ARG A 107 -11.95 -2.54 -14.55
C ARG A 107 -10.43 -2.46 -14.78
N THR A 108 -9.88 -3.36 -15.57
CA THR A 108 -8.44 -3.50 -15.81
C THR A 108 -8.03 -2.88 -17.13
N LEU A 109 -8.89 -2.96 -18.16
CA LEU A 109 -8.82 -2.20 -19.40
C LEU A 109 -8.79 -0.69 -19.11
#